data_AF-A0A838I7T7-F1
#
_entry.id   AF-A0A838I7T7-F1
#
_cell.length_a   1.000
_cell.length_b   1.000
_cell.length_c   1.000
_cell.angle_alpha   90.00
_cell.angle_beta   90.00
_cell.angle_gamma   90.00
#
_symmetry.space_group_name_H-M   'P 1'
#
loop_
_entity.id
_entity.type
_entity.pdbx_description
1 polymer ?
#
loop_
_entity_poly.entity_id
_entity_poly.type
_entity_poly.pdbx_seq_one_letter_code
_entity_poly.pdbx_strand_id
1 'polypeptide(L)' 'MRYVATIGLEVHVQLKTRSKMFCGCPVEFGAAANSNTCP' A
#
# COMPACT_ATOMS: atom_id res chain seq x y z
N MET A 1 40.40 12.37 6.56
CA MET A 1 39.14 12.20 7.33
C MET A 1 38.64 10.78 7.09
N ARG A 2 38.08 10.12 8.11
CA ARG A 2 37.52 8.76 7.99
C ARG A 2 36.05 8.86 8.37
N TYR A 3 35.15 8.69 7.40
CA TYR A 3 33.70 8.78 7.62
C TYR A 3 33.05 7.41 7.44
N VAL A 4 31.96 7.17 8.16
CA VAL A 4 31.10 6.00 7.99
C VAL A 4 29.71 6.52 7.69
N ALA A 5 29.21 6.22 6.49
CA ALA A 5 27.84 6.53 6.13
C ALA A 5 26.92 5.40 6.62
N THR A 6 25.90 5.77 7.38
CA THR A 6 24.85 4.84 7.83
C THR A 6 23.53 5.33 7.25
N ILE A 7 22.90 4.51 6.41
CA ILE A 7 21.67 4.86 5.69
C ILE A 7 20.66 3.72 5.89
N GLY A 8 19.44 4.07 6.28
CA GLY A 8 18.31 3.16 6.37
C GLY A 8 17.19 3.60 5.43
N LEU A 9 16.53 2.65 4.79
CA LEU A 9 15.40 2.90 3.90
C LEU A 9 14.24 2.01 4.32
N GLU A 10 13.04 2.59 4.38
CA GLU A 10 11.79 1.86 4.51
C GLU A 10 10.99 2.05 3.21
N VAL A 11 10.54 0.94 2.63
CA VAL A 11 9.86 0.94 1.32
C VAL A 11 8.52 0.25 1.48
N HIS A 12 7.45 0.91 1.03
CA HIS A 12 6.12 0.32 0.95
C HIS A 12 5.80 0.01 -0.51
N VAL A 13 5.22 -1.17 -0.75
CA VAL A 13 4.75 -1.60 -2.06
C VAL A 13 3.33 -2.11 -1.93
N GLN A 14 2.43 -1.61 -2.78
CA GLN A 14 1.07 -2.11 -2.86
C GLN A 14 1.04 -3.35 -3.78
N LEU A 15 0.54 -4.47 -3.27
CA LEU A 15 0.34 -5.67 -4.08
C LEU A 15 -0.80 -5.46 -5.08
N LYS A 16 -0.62 -5.97 -6.31
CA LYS A 16 -1.63 -5.89 -7.38
C LYS A 16 -2.73 -6.97 -7.23
N THR A 17 -3.26 -7.13 -6.02
CA THR A 17 -4.38 -8.04 -5.73
C THR A 17 -5.68 -7.46 -6.27
N ARG A 18 -6.67 -8.32 -6.55
CA ARG A 18 -8.00 -7.87 -6.96
C ARG A 18 -8.87 -7.43 -5.78
N SER A 19 -8.66 -8.04 -4.61
CA SER A 19 -9.35 -7.72 -3.36
C SER A 19 -8.41 -7.10 -2.33
N LYS A 20 -8.98 -6.46 -1.30
CA LYS A 20 -8.26 -6.00 -0.11
C LYS A 20 -7.69 -7.19 0.68
N MET A 21 -6.78 -6.89 1.60
CA MET A 21 -6.04 -7.89 2.37
C MET A 21 -6.95 -8.77 3.26
N PHE A 22 -7.99 -8.17 3.84
CA PHE A 22 -8.83 -8.83 4.85
C PHE A 22 -10.33 -8.82 4.52
N CYS A 23 -10.70 -8.40 3.31
CA CYS A 23 -12.08 -8.46 2.84
C CYS A 23 -12.15 -8.55 1.31
N GLY A 24 -13.34 -8.86 0.79
CA GLY A 24 -13.58 -9.02 -0.64
C GLY A 24 -13.68 -7.72 -1.45
N CYS A 25 -13.65 -6.53 -0.81
CA CYS A 25 -13.75 -5.27 -1.53
C CYS A 25 -12.62 -5.11 -2.56
N PRO A 26 -12.87 -4.50 -3.73
CA PRO A 26 -11.87 -4.34 -4.77
C PRO A 26 -10.75 -3.36 -4.36
N VAL A 27 -9.55 -3.61 -4.89
CA VAL A 27 -8.42 -2.66 -4.86
C VAL A 27 -8.33 -2.04 -6.26
N GLU A 28 -8.91 -0.85 -6.42
CA GLU A 28 -8.95 -0.12 -7.69
C GLU A 28 -8.79 1.38 -7.48
N PHE A 29 -8.24 2.05 -8.49
CA PHE A 29 -8.06 3.50 -8.50
C PHE A 29 -9.28 4.19 -9.13
N GLY A 30 -9.64 5.37 -8.62
CA GLY A 30 -10.68 6.22 -9.22
C GLY A 30 -12.12 5.89 -8.83
N ALA A 31 -12.35 4.98 -7.88
CA ALA A 31 -13.69 4.70 -7.37
C ALA A 31 -14.31 5.92 -6.66
N ALA A 32 -15.64 6.00 -6.65
CA ALA A 32 -16.36 7.05 -5.94
C ALA A 32 -16.13 6.96 -4.42
N ALA A 33 -16.31 8.09 -3.72
CA ALA A 33 -16.11 8.14 -2.29
C ALA A 33 -16.96 7.07 -1.57
N ASN A 34 -16.31 6.26 -0.73
CA ASN A 34 -16.91 5.20 0.07
C ASN A 34 -17.59 4.05 -0.71
N SER A 35 -17.42 3.95 -2.04
CA SER A 35 -18.08 2.90 -2.84
C SER A 35 -17.47 1.50 -2.64
N ASN A 36 -16.17 1.43 -2.31
CA ASN A 36 -15.44 0.17 -2.14
C ASN A 36 -15.24 -0.16 -0.65
N THR A 37 -16.32 -0.16 0.12
CA THR A 37 -16.31 -0.41 1.57
C THR A 37 -17.20 -1.60 1.93
N CYS A 38 -17.00 -2.19 3.11
CA CYS A 38 -17.81 -3.27 3.67
C CYS A 38 -17.90 -3.10 5.20
N PRO A 39 -18.83 -3.80 5.89
CA PRO A 39 -18.86 -3.85 7.34
C PRO A 39 -17.52 -4.28 7.96
#